data_AF-R1F659-F1
#
_entry.id   AF-R1F659-F1
#
_cell.length_a   1.000
_cell.length_b   1.000
_cell.length_c   1.000
_cell.angle_alpha   90.00
_cell.angle_beta   90.00
_cell.angle_gamma   90.00
#
_symmetry.space_group_name_H-M   'P 1'
#
loop_
_entity.id
_entity.type
_entity.pdbx_description
1 polymer ?
#
loop_
_entity_poly.entity_id
_entity_poly.type
_entity_poly.pdbx_seq_one_letter_code
_entity_poly.pdbx_strand_id
1 'polypeptide(L)' 'MSIQEKISIDELGDKGHWLRKFRKAKNLNTLQLMVSNAIDRHHAVPAIVAAIYLAECQREREMEQGRYLDR' A
#
# COMPACT_ATOMS: atom_id res chain seq x y z
N MET A 1 -3.14 -6.41 -25.97
CA MET A 1 -2.36 -5.18 -25.73
C MET A 1 -2.03 -5.12 -24.24
N SER A 2 -0.78 -5.39 -23.87
CA SER A 2 -0.34 -5.36 -22.47
C SER A 2 0.13 -3.94 -22.18
N ILE A 3 -0.75 -3.10 -21.64
CA ILE A 3 -0.39 -1.76 -21.20
C ILE A 3 0.35 -1.95 -19.88
N GLN A 4 1.67 -2.12 -19.95
CA GLN A 4 2.54 -1.99 -18.79
C GLN A 4 2.59 -0.48 -18.47
N GLU A 5 1.67 -0.03 -17.62
CA GLU A 5 1.78 1.28 -17.00
C GLU A 5 3.14 1.34 -16.29
N LYS A 6 4.06 2.13 -16.84
CA LYS A 6 5.28 2.53 -16.13
C LYS A 6 4.85 3.48 -15.02
N ILE A 7 4.37 2.90 -13.91
CA ILE A 7 4.05 3.64 -12.70
C ILE A 7 5.32 4.40 -12.30
N SER A 8 5.22 5.72 -12.16
CA SER A 8 6.36 6.57 -11.83
C SER A 8 6.77 6.37 -10.37
N ILE A 9 8.04 6.65 -10.06
CA ILE A 9 8.54 6.61 -8.67
C ILE A 9 7.75 7.59 -7.79
N ASP A 10 7.31 8.72 -8.34
CA ASP A 10 6.45 9.69 -7.66
C ASP A 10 5.08 9.11 -7.31
N GLU A 11 4.47 8.33 -8.20
CA GLU A 11 3.17 7.69 -7.95
C GLU A 11 3.29 6.55 -6.93
N LEU A 12 4.41 5.80 -6.95
CA LEU A 12 4.74 4.83 -5.89
C LEU A 12 5.10 5.53 -4.57
N GLY A 13 5.48 6.80 -4.59
CA GLY A 13 5.66 7.62 -3.39
C GLY A 13 4.34 8.09 -2.78
N ASP A 14 3.22 7.96 -3.50
CA ASP A 14 1.91 8.34 -2.98
C ASP A 14 1.32 7.23 -2.10
N LYS A 15 1.03 7.57 -0.86
CA LYS A 15 0.26 6.74 0.09
C LYS A 15 -1.07 6.27 -0.53
N GLY A 16 -1.74 7.13 -1.32
CA GLY A 16 -3.03 6.82 -1.94
C GLY A 16 -2.99 5.63 -2.90
N HIS A 17 -1.89 5.50 -3.66
CA HIS A 17 -1.65 4.37 -4.55
C HIS A 17 -1.65 3.04 -3.78
N TRP A 18 -0.85 2.98 -2.71
CA TRP A 18 -0.72 1.78 -1.87
C TRP A 18 -1.99 1.48 -1.08
N LEU A 19 -2.66 2.50 -0.56
CA LEU A 19 -3.92 2.34 0.19
C LEU A 19 -5.00 1.69 -0.69
N ARG A 20 -5.15 2.14 -1.95
CA ARG A 20 -6.10 1.53 -2.89
C ARG A 20 -5.80 0.05 -3.13
N LYS A 21 -4.52 -0.32 -3.15
CA LYS A 21 -4.08 -1.72 -3.28
C LYS A 21 -4.38 -2.51 -2.00
N PHE A 22 -4.01 -1.99 -0.83
CA PHE A 22 -4.19 -2.64 0.47
C PHE A 22 -5.65 -2.75 0.92
N ARG A 23 -6.54 -1.87 0.46
CA ARG A 23 -8.00 -2.00 0.68
C ARG A 23 -8.60 -3.29 0.11
N LYS A 24 -7.90 -3.96 -0.82
CA LYS A 24 -8.30 -5.30 -1.31
C LYS A 24 -8.07 -6.42 -0.28
N ALA A 25 -7.20 -6.19 0.71
CA ALA A 25 -6.98 -7.15 1.78
C ALA A 25 -8.20 -7.20 2.72
N LYS A 26 -8.73 -8.41 2.94
CA LYS A 26 -9.90 -8.66 3.81
C LYS A 26 -9.53 -9.07 5.23
N ASN A 27 -8.25 -9.34 5.49
CA ASN A 27 -7.72 -9.71 6.80
C ASN A 27 -6.27 -9.23 6.95
N LEU A 28 -5.80 -9.18 8.20
CA LEU A 28 -4.47 -8.67 8.56
C LEU A 28 -3.34 -9.48 7.92
N ASN A 29 -3.45 -10.80 7.90
CA ASN A 29 -2.43 -11.69 7.31
C ASN A 29 -2.20 -11.38 5.83
N THR A 30 -3.27 -11.12 5.08
CA THR A 30 -3.16 -10.74 3.66
C THR A 30 -2.53 -9.36 3.51
N LEU A 31 -2.87 -8.41 4.39
CA LEU A 31 -2.26 -7.08 4.38
C LEU A 31 -0.75 -7.16 4.59
N GLN A 32 -0.32 -7.87 5.64
CA GLN A 32 1.09 -8.06 5.97
C GLN A 32 1.87 -8.72 4.82
N LEU A 33 1.28 -9.73 4.17
CA LEU A 33 1.90 -10.34 2.99
C LEU A 33 2.02 -9.36 1.81
N MET A 34 1.00 -8.52 1.58
CA MET A 34 1.03 -7.51 0.53
C MET A 34 2.08 -6.42 0.81
N VAL A 35 2.21 -6.01 2.07
CA VAL A 35 3.18 -5.01 2.53
C VAL A 35 4.60 -5.55 2.41
N SER A 36 4.85 -6.76 2.93
CA SER A 36 6.17 -7.42 2.83
C SER A 36 6.65 -7.51 1.38
N ASN A 37 5.78 -8.01 0.48
CA ASN A 37 6.08 -8.06 -0.96
C ASN A 37 6.32 -6.68 -1.60
N ALA A 38 5.67 -5.63 -1.10
CA ALA A 38 5.87 -4.26 -1.60
C ALA A 38 7.20 -3.69 -1.13
N ILE A 39 7.56 -3.90 0.14
CA ILE A 39 8.84 -3.47 0.72
C ILE A 39 9.98 -4.19 0.01
N ASP A 40 9.92 -5.51 -0.17
CA ASP A 40 10.97 -6.26 -0.86
C ASP A 40 11.27 -5.73 -2.26
N ARG A 41 10.26 -5.22 -2.98
CA ARG A 41 10.42 -4.65 -4.32
C ARG A 41 10.93 -3.22 -4.33
N HIS A 42 10.65 -2.44 -3.29
CA HIS A 42 10.90 -1.00 -3.26
C HIS A 42 11.79 -0.54 -2.09
N HIS A 43 12.44 -1.47 -1.39
CA HIS A 43 13.31 -1.23 -0.23
C HIS A 43 14.43 -0.21 -0.50
N ALA A 44 14.86 -0.08 -1.76
CA ALA A 44 15.92 0.84 -2.17
C ALA A 44 15.47 2.32 -2.16
N VAL A 45 14.17 2.62 -2.09
CA VAL A 45 13.64 4.00 -2.15
C VAL A 45 12.87 4.32 -0.86
N PRO A 46 13.48 5.08 0.08
CA PRO A 46 12.86 5.36 1.38
C PRO A 46 11.49 6.04 1.30
N ALA A 47 11.28 6.92 0.30
CA ALA A 47 10.00 7.60 0.11
C ALA A 47 8.86 6.62 -0.21
N ILE A 48 9.11 5.59 -1.04
CA ILE A 48 8.12 4.56 -1.36
C ILE A 48 7.85 3.68 -0.15
N VAL A 49 8.91 3.30 0.59
CA VAL A 49 8.76 2.51 1.82
C VAL A 49 7.94 3.26 2.87
N ALA A 50 8.17 4.56 3.05
CA ALA A 50 7.37 5.41 3.94
C ALA A 50 5.89 5.44 3.50
N ALA A 51 5.62 5.57 2.20
CA ALA A 51 4.25 5.54 1.67
C ALA A 51 3.56 4.20 1.91
N ILE A 52 4.28 3.08 1.75
CA ILE A 52 3.80 1.72 2.04
C ILE A 52 3.41 1.60 3.52
N TYR A 53 4.29 2.00 4.45
CA TYR A 53 4.01 1.92 5.89
C TYR A 53 2.82 2.81 6.30
N LEU A 54 2.74 4.04 5.78
CA LEU A 54 1.60 4.92 6.06
C LEU A 54 0.28 4.35 5.55
N ALA A 55 0.29 3.66 4.41
CA ALA A 55 -0.88 2.99 3.87
C ALA A 55 -1.26 1.72 4.65
N GLU A 56 -0.27 0.96 5.13
CA GLU A 56 -0.48 -0.19 6.02
C GLU A 56 -1.19 0.25 7.31
N CYS A 57 -0.62 1.20 8.05
CA CYS A 57 -1.20 1.65 9.32
C CYS A 57 -2.63 2.17 9.16
N GLN A 58 -2.94 2.86 8.06
CA GLN A 58 -4.32 3.28 7.81
C GLN A 58 -5.21 2.08 7.55
N ARG A 59 -4.77 1.11 6.73
CA ARG A 59 -5.58 -0.05 6.41
C ARG A 59 -5.83 -0.93 7.65
N GLU A 60 -4.86 -1.06 8.54
CA GLU A 60 -5.05 -1.73 9.84
C GLU A 60 -6.18 -1.08 10.64
N ARG A 61 -6.16 0.25 10.80
CA ARG A 61 -7.23 0.98 11.49
C ARG A 61 -8.59 0.83 10.81
N GLU A 62 -8.63 0.81 9.48
CA GLU A 62 -9.88 0.57 8.74
C GLU A 62 -10.45 -0.84 9.02
N MET A 63 -9.58 -1.84 9.14
CA MET A 63 -9.99 -3.21 9.50
C MET A 63 -10.48 -3.29 10.95
N GLU A 64 -9.76 -2.66 11.88
CA GLU A 64 -10.15 -2.61 13.30
C GLU A 64 -11.51 -1.92 13.50
N GLN A 65 -11.78 -0.84 12.76
CA GLN A 65 -13.02 -0.08 12.88
C GLN A 65 -14.15 -0.59 11.97
N GLY A 66 -13.87 -1.54 11.07
CA GLY A 66 -14.85 -2.07 10.11
C GLY A 66 -15.37 -1.04 9.11
N ARG A 67 -14.66 0.09 8.91
CA ARG A 67 -15.07 1.18 8.01
C ARG A 67 -13.87 1.81 7.31
N TYR A 68 -14.09 2.37 6.13
CA TYR A 68 -13.06 3.13 5.44
C TYR A 68 -12.86 4.50 6.10
N LEU A 69 -11.59 4.92 6.20
CA LEU A 69 -11.22 6.23 6.72
C LEU A 69 -10.95 7.17 5.55
N ASP A 70 -11.59 8.34 5.56
CA ASP A 70 -11.26 9.42 4.64
C ASP A 70 -10.09 10.22 5.21
N ARG A 71 -8.93 10.09 4.54
CA ARG A 71 -7.59 10.63 4.83
C ARG A 71 -6.67 9.78 5.70
#